data_AF-A0A661JXE8-F1
#
_entry.id   AF-A0A661JXE8-F1
#
_cell.length_a   1.000
_cell.length_b   1.000
_cell.length_c   1.000
_cell.angle_alpha   90.00
_cell.angle_beta   90.00
_cell.angle_gamma   90.00
#
_symmetry.space_group_name_H-M   'P 1'
#
loop_
_entity.id
_entity.type
_entity.pdbx_description
1 polymer ?
#
loop_
_entity_poly.entity_id
_entity_poly.type
_entity_poly.pdbx_seq_one_letter_code
_entity_poly.pdbx_strand_id
1 'polypeptide(L)'
;MELQGKTGGVIGLGGIGREVCKLLRCFDVELLAHDPFVSEAQAQDVGARLTSLDDLLKRSDFVTLHAALTQSTYHLIGARELSLMKKTAFIINTARGALIDEEALAKALEKGEIAGAGLDVFEKEPPNPDSPLLHLPNVVVTPHMAGWTEEAIYREQKEAAMEIKRVLEGEKPHHPVNPEAWERR
;
A
#
# COMPACT_ATOMS: atom_id res chain seq x y z
N MET A 1 3.73 -5.50 18.81
CA MET A 1 2.39 -4.97 19.14
C MET A 1 1.40 -6.12 19.08
N GLU A 2 0.50 -6.23 20.05
CA GLU A 2 -0.67 -7.12 19.96
C GLU A 2 -1.75 -6.46 19.08
N LEU A 3 -2.39 -7.23 18.20
CA LEU A 3 -3.37 -6.71 17.23
C LEU A 3 -4.81 -6.70 17.75
N GLN A 4 -5.18 -7.60 18.66
CA GLN A 4 -6.55 -7.69 19.15
C GLN A 4 -7.03 -6.36 19.74
N GLY A 5 -8.20 -5.89 19.30
CA GLY A 5 -8.81 -4.64 19.72
C GLY A 5 -8.09 -3.38 19.22
N LYS A 6 -7.13 -3.49 18.30
CA LYS A 6 -6.45 -2.34 17.66
C LYS A 6 -7.22 -1.80 16.48
N THR A 7 -6.92 -0.56 16.10
CA THR A 7 -7.44 0.06 14.88
C THR A 7 -6.42 -0.04 13.75
N GLY A 8 -6.79 -0.65 12.64
CA GLY A 8 -6.00 -0.70 11.41
C GLY A 8 -6.50 0.30 10.37
N GLY A 9 -5.59 1.12 9.84
CA GLY A 9 -5.86 2.07 8.77
C GLY A 9 -5.39 1.54 7.42
N VAL A 10 -6.28 1.46 6.44
CA VAL A 10 -5.98 0.98 5.08
C VAL A 10 -6.15 2.13 4.08
N ILE A 11 -5.06 2.57 3.45
CA ILE A 11 -5.08 3.64 2.45
C ILE A 11 -5.05 3.01 1.06
N GLY A 12 -6.16 3.12 0.33
CA GLY A 12 -6.42 2.44 -0.93
C GLY A 12 -7.15 1.11 -0.74
N LEU A 13 -8.38 1.03 -1.25
CA LEU A 13 -9.24 -0.16 -1.25
C LEU A 13 -9.39 -0.76 -2.67
N GLY A 14 -8.26 -0.83 -3.37
CA GLY A 14 -8.10 -1.64 -4.58
C GLY A 14 -8.05 -3.15 -4.29
N GLY A 15 -7.61 -3.96 -5.25
CA GLY A 15 -7.54 -5.41 -5.09
C GLY A 15 -6.75 -5.85 -3.86
N ILE A 16 -5.53 -5.34 -3.69
CA ILE A 16 -4.65 -5.70 -2.56
C ILE A 16 -5.22 -5.21 -1.23
N GLY A 17 -5.62 -3.94 -1.13
CA GLY A 17 -6.16 -3.37 0.11
C GLY A 17 -7.39 -4.13 0.63
N ARG A 18 -8.26 -4.60 -0.28
CA ARG A 18 -9.40 -5.46 0.07
C ARG A 18 -8.98 -6.82 0.60
N GLU A 19 -8.00 -7.47 -0.02
CA GLU A 19 -7.47 -8.75 0.50
C GLU A 19 -6.81 -8.58 1.86
N VAL A 20 -6.07 -7.48 2.07
CA VAL A 20 -5.51 -7.14 3.38
C VAL A 20 -6.61 -6.94 4.43
N CYS A 21 -7.69 -6.22 4.12
CA CYS A 21 -8.85 -6.11 5.02
C CYS A 21 -9.42 -7.49 5.39
N LYS A 22 -9.57 -8.39 4.41
CA LYS A 22 -10.09 -9.75 4.64
C LYS A 22 -9.18 -10.55 5.58
N LEU A 23 -7.86 -10.48 5.39
CA LEU A 23 -6.89 -11.16 6.26
C LEU A 23 -6.89 -10.58 7.68
N LEU A 24 -7.03 -9.26 7.80
CA LEU A 24 -7.02 -8.58 9.09
C LEU A 24 -8.25 -8.89 9.96
N ARG A 25 -9.39 -9.27 9.37
CA ARG A 25 -10.62 -9.62 10.12
C ARG A 25 -10.40 -10.70 11.18
N CYS A 26 -9.48 -11.63 10.95
CA CYS A 26 -9.19 -12.71 11.90
C CYS A 26 -8.50 -12.25 13.19
N PHE A 27 -8.01 -11.00 13.23
CA PHE A 27 -7.27 -10.45 14.35
C PHE A 27 -8.11 -9.55 15.28
N ASP A 28 -9.43 -9.48 15.08
CA ASP A 28 -10.34 -8.66 15.91
C ASP A 28 -9.90 -7.18 15.97
N VAL A 29 -9.54 -6.63 14.80
CA VAL A 29 -9.17 -5.22 14.61
C VAL A 29 -10.35 -4.40 14.08
N GLU A 30 -10.47 -3.15 14.52
CA GLU A 30 -11.34 -2.17 13.85
C GLU A 30 -10.64 -1.67 12.58
N LEU A 31 -11.27 -1.85 11.42
CA LEU A 31 -10.71 -1.38 10.14
C LEU A 31 -11.29 -0.03 9.74
N LEU A 32 -10.41 0.96 9.57
CA LEU A 32 -10.68 2.23 8.92
C LEU A 32 -10.04 2.22 7.53
N ALA A 33 -10.69 2.83 6.55
CA ALA A 33 -10.16 2.93 5.21
C ALA A 33 -10.29 4.33 4.64
N HIS A 34 -9.33 4.71 3.80
CA HIS A 34 -9.36 5.93 3.01
C HIS A 34 -9.13 5.59 1.54
N ASP A 35 -10.16 5.80 0.72
CA ASP A 35 -10.10 5.69 -0.73
C ASP A 35 -11.19 6.59 -1.35
N PRO A 36 -10.82 7.69 -2.03
CA PRO A 36 -11.79 8.62 -2.63
C PRO A 36 -12.67 8.02 -3.74
N PHE A 37 -12.34 6.85 -4.26
CA PHE A 37 -13.01 6.23 -5.42
C PHE A 37 -13.90 5.04 -5.04
N VAL A 38 -14.00 4.73 -3.76
CA VAL A 38 -14.76 3.58 -3.24
C VAL A 38 -15.99 4.07 -2.47
N SER A 39 -17.12 3.39 -2.63
CA SER A 39 -18.35 3.70 -1.88
C SER A 39 -18.36 3.08 -0.48
N GLU A 40 -19.16 3.63 0.45
CA GLU A 40 -19.33 3.05 1.79
C GLU A 40 -19.73 1.58 1.75
N ALA A 41 -20.63 1.20 0.84
CA ALA A 41 -21.08 -0.18 0.68
C ALA A 41 -19.92 -1.11 0.30
N GLN A 42 -19.03 -0.66 -0.60
CA GLN A 42 -17.86 -1.43 -1.02
C GLN A 42 -16.81 -1.58 0.09
N ALA A 43 -16.68 -0.61 1.00
CA ALA A 43 -15.81 -0.72 2.16
C ALA A 43 -16.40 -1.61 3.25
N GLN A 44 -17.71 -1.52 3.49
CA GLN A 44 -18.44 -2.38 4.42
C GLN A 44 -18.35 -3.86 4.03
N ASP A 45 -18.36 -4.17 2.72
CA ASP A 45 -18.18 -5.53 2.20
C ASP A 45 -16.87 -6.19 2.66
N VAL A 46 -15.82 -5.39 2.87
CA VAL A 46 -14.52 -5.83 3.42
C VAL A 46 -14.36 -5.52 4.92
N GLY A 47 -15.43 -5.05 5.58
CA GLY A 47 -15.49 -4.85 7.03
C GLY A 47 -14.75 -3.59 7.48
N ALA A 48 -14.45 -2.69 6.54
CA ALA A 48 -13.82 -1.42 6.83
C ALA A 48 -14.86 -0.29 6.84
N ARG A 49 -14.59 0.73 7.66
CA ARG A 49 -15.34 1.99 7.65
C ARG A 49 -14.57 3.06 6.87
N LEU A 50 -15.19 3.65 5.86
CA LEU A 50 -14.59 4.80 5.17
C LEU A 50 -14.49 6.00 6.12
N THR A 51 -13.37 6.71 6.04
CA THR A 51 -13.14 7.95 6.78
C THR A 51 -12.18 8.88 6.00
N SER A 52 -11.98 10.09 6.51
CA SER A 52 -10.96 11.01 5.97
C SER A 52 -9.56 10.51 6.28
N LEU A 53 -8.57 10.90 5.47
CA LEU A 53 -7.17 10.56 5.71
C LEU A 53 -6.72 10.97 7.13
N ASP A 54 -7.05 12.20 7.53
CA ASP A 54 -6.69 12.73 8.84
C ASP A 54 -7.30 11.93 10.02
N ASP A 55 -8.56 11.51 9.92
CA ASP A 55 -9.21 10.70 10.97
C ASP A 55 -8.61 9.29 11.03
N LEU A 56 -8.33 8.70 9.86
CA LEU A 56 -7.64 7.40 9.76
C LEU A 56 -6.29 7.46 10.47
N LEU A 57 -5.46 8.46 10.16
CA LEU A 57 -4.12 8.60 10.73
C LEU A 57 -4.16 8.79 12.26
N LYS A 58 -5.07 9.63 12.77
CA LYS A 58 -5.22 9.89 14.21
C LYS A 58 -5.66 8.67 15.01
N ARG A 59 -6.50 7.82 14.42
CA ARG A 59 -7.16 6.71 15.13
C ARG A 59 -6.43 5.38 14.97
N SER A 60 -5.63 5.20 13.94
CA SER A 60 -4.99 3.93 13.64
C SER A 60 -3.77 3.64 14.54
N ASP A 61 -3.65 2.38 14.97
CA ASP A 61 -2.46 1.81 15.62
C ASP A 61 -1.47 1.25 14.59
N PHE A 62 -1.94 0.96 13.37
CA PHE A 62 -1.08 0.73 12.23
C PHE A 62 -1.75 1.23 10.95
N VAL A 63 -0.96 1.71 10.00
CA VAL A 63 -1.42 2.19 8.69
C VAL A 63 -0.72 1.41 7.59
N THR A 64 -1.47 0.87 6.64
CA THR A 64 -0.92 0.13 5.49
C THR A 64 -1.33 0.79 4.17
N LEU A 65 -0.36 0.97 3.28
CA LEU A 65 -0.53 1.66 2.00
C LEU A 65 -0.74 0.67 0.85
N HIS A 66 -1.82 0.86 0.10
CA HIS A 66 -2.20 0.09 -1.09
C HIS A 66 -2.73 0.97 -2.24
N ALA A 67 -2.55 2.29 -2.14
CA ALA A 67 -2.93 3.24 -3.18
C ALA A 67 -1.99 3.13 -4.39
N ALA A 68 -2.52 3.40 -5.59
CA ALA A 68 -1.69 3.61 -6.76
C ALA A 68 -0.88 4.91 -6.63
N LEU A 69 0.32 4.95 -7.20
CA LEU A 69 1.09 6.18 -7.31
C LEU A 69 0.59 7.00 -8.50
N THR A 70 0.09 8.19 -8.21
CA THR A 70 -0.38 9.19 -9.16
C THR A 70 0.14 10.55 -8.72
N GLN A 71 -0.12 11.60 -9.51
CA GLN A 71 0.23 12.96 -9.11
C GLN A 71 -0.43 13.40 -7.79
N SER A 72 -1.64 12.89 -7.50
CA SER A 72 -2.38 13.24 -6.28
C SER A 72 -1.99 12.41 -5.05
N THR A 73 -1.28 11.30 -5.24
CA THR A 73 -0.82 10.41 -4.15
C THR A 73 0.70 10.43 -3.97
N TYR A 74 1.42 11.21 -4.78
CA TYR A 74 2.83 11.51 -4.58
C TYR A 74 3.02 12.21 -3.23
N HIS A 75 3.85 11.61 -2.37
CA HIS A 75 4.08 12.05 -0.98
C HIS A 75 2.77 12.26 -0.21
N LEU A 76 1.79 11.38 -0.44
CA LEU A 76 0.52 11.37 0.29
C LEU A 76 0.75 11.38 1.80
N ILE A 77 1.80 10.69 2.26
CA ILE A 77 2.26 10.71 3.64
C ILE A 77 3.54 11.53 3.73
N GLY A 78 3.43 12.77 4.18
CA GLY A 78 4.55 13.64 4.50
C GLY A 78 4.68 13.90 6.00
N ALA A 79 5.48 14.92 6.37
CA ALA A 79 5.71 15.28 7.77
C ALA A 79 4.41 15.64 8.53
N ARG A 80 3.45 16.29 7.85
CA ARG A 80 2.15 16.62 8.44
C ARG A 80 1.40 15.36 8.81
N GLU A 81 1.27 14.42 7.88
CA GLU A 81 0.53 13.17 8.04
C GLU A 81 1.16 12.29 9.11
N LEU A 82 2.49 12.17 9.11
CA LEU A 82 3.23 11.45 10.13
C LEU A 82 2.98 12.04 11.53
N SER A 83 2.90 13.37 11.66
CA SER A 83 2.61 14.03 12.94
C SER A 83 1.20 13.78 13.47
N LEU A 84 0.26 13.36 12.61
CA LEU A 84 -1.10 13.00 13.01
C LEU A 84 -1.20 11.57 13.57
N MET A 85 -0.23 10.71 13.25
CA MET A 85 -0.22 9.33 13.72
C MET A 85 0.05 9.24 15.22
N LYS A 86 -0.38 8.14 15.85
CA LYS A 86 -0.03 7.87 17.24
C LYS A 86 1.47 7.63 17.35
N LYS A 87 2.07 8.06 18.46
CA LYS A 87 3.47 7.70 18.81
C LYS A 87 3.73 6.20 18.86
N THR A 88 2.68 5.42 19.13
CA THR A 88 2.75 3.95 19.18
C THR A 88 2.45 3.29 17.84
N ALA A 89 2.14 4.06 16.79
CA ALA A 89 1.67 3.51 15.52
C ALA A 89 2.81 3.05 14.62
N PHE A 90 2.50 2.08 13.76
CA PHE A 90 3.39 1.61 12.70
C PHE A 90 2.85 2.02 11.32
N ILE A 91 3.75 2.33 10.38
CA ILE A 91 3.38 2.52 8.97
C ILE A 91 3.99 1.44 8.09
N ILE A 92 3.20 0.87 7.19
CA ILE A 92 3.60 -0.22 6.30
C ILE A 92 3.39 0.23 4.86
N ASN A 93 4.44 0.14 4.03
CA ASN A 93 4.37 0.43 2.61
C ASN A 93 4.89 -0.75 1.78
N THR A 94 3.95 -1.43 1.13
CA THR A 94 4.23 -2.46 0.12
C THR A 94 3.62 -2.09 -1.24
N ALA A 95 3.35 -0.80 -1.45
CA ALA A 95 2.72 -0.29 -2.65
C ALA A 95 3.74 0.39 -3.56
N ARG A 96 4.06 1.66 -3.32
CA ARG A 96 5.06 2.43 -4.07
C ARG A 96 5.81 3.35 -3.11
N GLY A 97 7.14 3.46 -3.26
CA GLY A 97 7.98 4.24 -2.34
C GLY A 97 7.51 5.69 -2.21
N ALA A 98 7.33 6.37 -3.35
CA ALA A 98 6.92 7.76 -3.44
C ALA A 98 5.48 8.08 -2.95
N LEU A 99 4.79 7.14 -2.31
CA LEU A 99 3.59 7.45 -1.51
C LEU A 99 3.97 8.10 -0.16
N ILE A 100 5.18 7.85 0.32
CA ILE A 100 5.72 8.42 1.55
C ILE A 100 6.91 9.31 1.17
N ASP A 101 6.99 10.49 1.77
CA ASP A 101 8.22 11.28 1.78
C ASP A 101 9.26 10.60 2.68
N GLU A 102 10.28 9.97 2.09
CA GLU A 102 11.26 9.17 2.83
C GLU A 102 12.07 9.99 3.85
N GLU A 103 12.36 11.26 3.53
CA GLU A 103 13.09 12.14 4.44
C GLU A 103 12.25 12.50 5.67
N ALA A 104 10.96 12.80 5.45
CA ALA A 104 10.02 13.03 6.55
C ALA A 104 9.85 11.78 7.41
N LEU A 105 9.74 10.60 6.79
CA LEU A 105 9.61 9.33 7.50
C LEU A 105 10.83 9.05 8.37
N ALA A 106 12.04 9.17 7.83
CA ALA A 106 13.28 8.97 8.57
C ALA A 106 13.34 9.88 9.81
N LYS A 107 13.04 11.18 9.64
CA LYS A 107 13.01 12.14 10.74
C LYS A 107 11.97 11.81 11.80
N ALA A 108 10.77 11.39 11.39
CA ALA A 108 9.69 11.02 12.32
C ALA A 108 10.07 9.79 13.15
N LEU A 109 10.70 8.79 12.52
CA LEU A 109 11.17 7.57 13.18
C LEU A 109 12.33 7.84 14.13
N GLU A 110 13.32 8.63 13.71
CA GLU A 110 14.47 9.04 14.55
C GLU A 110 14.02 9.78 15.82
N LYS A 111 12.99 10.63 15.69
CA LYS A 111 12.42 11.39 16.81
C LYS A 111 11.42 10.60 17.66
N GLY A 112 11.06 9.39 17.24
CA GLY A 112 10.00 8.60 17.90
C GLY A 112 8.62 9.25 17.83
N GLU A 113 8.33 9.99 16.75
CA GLU A 113 6.98 10.52 16.48
C GLU A 113 5.99 9.40 16.12
N ILE A 114 6.51 8.29 15.57
CA ILE A 114 5.82 7.02 15.38
C ILE A 114 6.73 5.86 15.85
N ALA A 115 6.15 4.69 16.09
CA ALA A 115 6.87 3.58 16.70
C ALA A 115 7.81 2.88 15.73
N GLY A 116 7.44 2.75 14.46
CA GLY A 116 8.24 2.04 13.47
C GLY A 116 7.62 1.99 12.07
N ALA A 117 8.37 1.44 11.11
CA ALA A 117 7.92 1.27 9.74
C ALA A 117 8.28 -0.11 9.16
N GLY A 118 7.46 -0.60 8.24
CA GLY A 118 7.74 -1.75 7.39
C GLY A 118 7.73 -1.34 5.92
N LEU A 119 8.85 -1.45 5.22
CA LEU A 119 9.02 -0.91 3.87
C LEU A 119 9.49 -2.01 2.91
N ASP A 120 8.68 -2.31 1.89
CA ASP A 120 9.10 -3.17 0.78
C ASP A 120 9.56 -2.36 -0.44
N VAL A 121 9.25 -1.06 -0.48
CA VAL A 121 9.44 -0.21 -1.67
C VAL A 121 10.09 1.11 -1.29
N PHE A 122 10.86 1.67 -2.23
CA PHE A 122 11.60 2.93 -2.05
C PHE A 122 11.34 3.89 -3.23
N GLU A 123 11.48 5.19 -3.02
CA GLU A 123 11.35 6.22 -4.05
C GLU A 123 12.30 5.97 -5.23
N LYS A 124 13.53 5.56 -4.87
CA LYS A 124 14.54 5.10 -5.81
C LYS A 124 14.92 3.67 -5.48
N GLU A 125 14.89 2.82 -6.49
CA GLU A 125 15.26 1.41 -6.35
C GLU A 125 16.44 1.07 -7.29
N PRO A 126 17.55 0.51 -6.78
CA PRO A 126 17.80 0.22 -5.35
C PRO A 126 17.97 1.50 -4.50
N PRO A 127 17.64 1.44 -3.18
CA PRO A 127 17.80 2.58 -2.29
C PRO A 127 19.27 2.96 -2.13
N ASN A 128 19.51 4.21 -1.74
CA ASN A 128 20.86 4.63 -1.35
C ASN A 128 21.30 3.78 -0.13
N PRO A 129 22.46 3.09 -0.18
CA PRO A 129 22.98 2.35 0.97
C PRO A 129 23.15 3.20 2.24
N ASP A 130 23.34 4.51 2.09
CA ASP A 130 23.46 5.45 3.21
C ASP A 130 22.10 6.01 3.69
N SER A 131 20.98 5.52 3.15
CA SER A 131 19.65 5.96 3.58
C SER A 131 19.42 5.62 5.06
N PRO A 132 19.02 6.58 5.91
CA PRO A 132 18.76 6.31 7.33
C PRO A 132 17.73 5.20 7.55
N LEU A 133 16.72 5.09 6.67
CA LEU A 133 15.68 4.07 6.74
C LEU A 133 16.22 2.63 6.72
N LEU A 134 17.41 2.40 6.16
CA LEU A 134 18.04 1.08 6.13
C LEU A 134 18.74 0.71 7.45
N HIS A 135 18.99 1.68 8.32
CA HIS A 135 19.83 1.52 9.52
C HIS A 135 19.07 1.75 10.83
N LEU A 136 17.85 2.29 10.76
CA LEU A 136 17.02 2.53 11.94
C LEU A 136 16.51 1.22 12.55
N PRO A 137 16.67 1.01 13.88
CA PRO A 137 16.33 -0.26 14.54
C PRO A 137 14.82 -0.53 14.60
N ASN A 138 14.00 0.48 14.36
CA ASN A 138 12.54 0.40 14.31
C ASN A 138 12.00 0.38 12.86
N VAL A 139 12.84 0.07 11.89
CA VAL A 139 12.45 -0.12 10.48
C VAL A 139 12.77 -1.54 10.05
N VAL A 140 11.80 -2.19 9.43
CA VAL A 140 11.99 -3.47 8.72
C VAL A 140 11.91 -3.18 7.23
N VAL A 141 12.89 -3.67 6.47
CA VAL A 141 12.96 -3.46 5.03
C VAL A 141 13.03 -4.77 4.26
N THR A 142 12.37 -4.81 3.10
CA THR A 142 12.49 -5.88 2.11
C THR A 142 12.72 -5.29 0.71
N PRO A 143 13.42 -6.00 -0.20
CA PRO A 143 13.85 -5.45 -1.48
C PRO A 143 12.78 -5.62 -2.59
N HIS A 144 11.64 -4.94 -2.48
CA HIS A 144 10.53 -4.94 -3.45
C HIS A 144 10.13 -6.34 -3.89
N MET A 145 9.82 -7.18 -2.90
CA MET A 145 9.56 -8.60 -3.08
C MET A 145 8.24 -9.07 -2.47
N ALA A 146 7.38 -8.18 -2.00
CA ALA A 146 6.09 -8.56 -1.39
C ALA A 146 5.20 -9.39 -2.34
N GLY A 147 5.32 -9.20 -3.65
CA GLY A 147 4.60 -9.99 -4.67
C GLY A 147 5.33 -11.25 -5.15
N TRP A 148 6.60 -11.45 -4.78
CA TRP A 148 7.46 -12.48 -5.35
C TRP A 148 7.28 -13.84 -4.68
N THR A 149 6.21 -14.54 -5.06
CA THR A 149 5.99 -15.96 -4.72
C THR A 149 6.06 -16.81 -5.98
N GLU A 150 6.43 -18.10 -5.85
CA GLU A 150 6.47 -19.02 -6.99
C GLU A 150 5.12 -19.07 -7.74
N GLU A 151 4.02 -19.12 -6.98
CA GLU A 151 2.68 -19.17 -7.53
C GLU A 151 2.25 -17.84 -8.18
N ALA A 152 2.64 -16.69 -7.62
CA ALA A 152 2.35 -15.39 -8.24
C ALA A 152 3.11 -15.22 -9.55
N ILE A 153 4.41 -15.49 -9.55
CA ILE A 153 5.27 -15.40 -10.74
C ILE A 153 4.74 -16.34 -11.84
N TYR A 154 4.37 -17.57 -11.48
CA TYR A 154 3.79 -18.50 -12.44
C TYR A 154 2.46 -18.00 -13.03
N ARG A 155 1.55 -17.48 -12.19
CA ARG A 155 0.28 -16.91 -12.67
C ARG A 155 0.52 -15.71 -13.60
N GLU A 156 1.42 -14.80 -13.23
CA GLU A 156 1.76 -13.62 -14.03
C GLU A 156 2.35 -13.99 -15.40
N GLN A 157 3.34 -14.88 -15.42
CA GLN A 157 3.98 -15.34 -16.66
C GLN A 157 2.99 -16.05 -17.57
N LYS A 158 2.12 -16.90 -16.99
CA LYS A 158 1.07 -17.59 -17.74
C LYS A 158 0.09 -16.59 -18.33
N GLU A 159 -0.41 -15.63 -17.54
CA GLU A 159 -1.37 -14.63 -18.02
C GLU A 159 -0.77 -13.77 -19.14
N ALA A 160 0.49 -13.33 -19.00
CA ALA A 160 1.18 -12.58 -20.04
C ALA A 160 1.30 -13.37 -21.36
N ALA A 161 1.66 -14.66 -21.29
CA ALA A 161 1.73 -15.52 -22.47
C ALA A 161 0.35 -15.71 -23.13
N MET A 162 -0.71 -15.86 -22.33
CA MET A 162 -2.08 -16.01 -22.81
C MET A 162 -2.59 -14.72 -23.48
N GLU A 163 -2.30 -13.55 -22.92
CA GLU A 163 -2.67 -12.26 -23.52
C GLU A 163 -1.93 -12.01 -24.85
N ILE A 164 -0.65 -12.37 -24.94
CA ILE A 164 0.10 -12.30 -26.22
C ILE A 164 -0.56 -13.19 -27.28
N LYS A 165 -0.86 -14.46 -26.93
CA LYS A 165 -1.55 -15.39 -27.83
C LYS A 165 -2.89 -14.82 -28.29
N ARG A 166 -3.70 -14.29 -27.36
CA ARG A 166 -5.01 -13.69 -27.62
C ARG A 166 -4.94 -12.58 -28.67
N VAL A 167 -4.02 -11.63 -28.49
CA VAL A 167 -3.80 -10.51 -29.43
C VAL A 167 -3.41 -11.03 -30.82
N LEU A 168 -2.49 -12.01 -30.89
CA LEU A 168 -2.02 -12.61 -32.14
C LEU A 168 -3.12 -13.38 -32.89
N GLU A 169 -4.07 -13.96 -32.16
CA GLU A 169 -5.25 -14.64 -32.73
C GLU A 169 -6.36 -13.66 -33.17
N GLY A 170 -6.19 -12.35 -32.93
CA GLY A 170 -7.19 -11.34 -33.31
C GLY A 170 -8.22 -11.02 -32.25
N GLU A 171 -8.06 -11.56 -31.04
CA GLU A 171 -8.97 -11.33 -29.91
C GLU A 171 -8.52 -10.14 -29.05
N LYS A 172 -9.49 -9.39 -28.52
CA LYS A 172 -9.22 -8.24 -27.65
C LYS A 172 -8.58 -8.70 -26.33
N PRO A 173 -7.49 -8.07 -25.86
CA PRO A 173 -6.89 -8.37 -24.56
C PRO A 173 -7.90 -8.17 -23.42
N HIS A 174 -7.81 -9.00 -22.37
CA HIS A 174 -8.66 -8.90 -21.19
C HIS A 174 -8.30 -7.72 -20.29
N HIS A 175 -7.00 -7.38 -20.22
CA HIS A 175 -6.47 -6.37 -19.29
C HIS A 175 -5.70 -5.25 -20.01
N PRO A 176 -6.30 -4.55 -21.00
CA PRO A 176 -5.61 -3.48 -21.70
C PRO A 176 -5.36 -2.29 -20.77
N VAL A 177 -4.09 -1.89 -20.65
CA VAL A 177 -3.69 -0.67 -19.94
C VAL A 177 -3.92 0.59 -20.78
N ASN A 178 -3.98 0.44 -22.11
CA ASN A 178 -4.23 1.47 -23.11
C ASN A 178 -5.27 0.97 -24.15
N PRO A 179 -6.55 0.84 -23.77
CA PRO A 179 -7.60 0.26 -24.60
C PRO A 179 -7.71 0.88 -26.02
N GLU A 180 -7.43 2.17 -26.14
CA GLU A 180 -7.45 2.93 -27.40
C GLU A 180 -6.36 2.49 -28.39
N ALA A 181 -5.33 1.76 -27.96
CA ALA A 181 -4.35 1.18 -28.86
C ALA A 181 -4.94 0.01 -29.67
N TRP A 182 -5.87 -0.74 -29.06
CA TRP A 182 -6.55 -1.85 -29.74
C TRP A 182 -7.51 -1.35 -30.83
N GLU A 183 -8.18 -0.23 -30.60
CA GLU A 183 -9.11 0.37 -31.55
C GLU A 183 -8.44 0.90 -32.82
N ARG A 184 -7.11 1.09 -32.79
CA ARG A 184 -6.30 1.62 -33.90
C ARG A 184 -5.58 0.55 -34.73
N ARG A 185 -5.81 -0.73 -34.44
CA ARG A 185 -5.19 -1.90 -35.09
C ARG A 185 -5.69 -2.12 -36.52
#